data_AF-A0A3B6LVK8-F1
#
_entry.id   AF-A0A3B6LVK8-F1
#
_cell.length_a   1.000
_cell.length_b   1.000
_cell.length_c   1.000
_cell.angle_alpha   90.00
_cell.angle_beta   90.00
_cell.angle_gamma   90.00
#
_symmetry.space_group_name_H-M   'P 1'
#
loop_
_entity.id
_entity.type
_entity.pdbx_description
1 polymer ?
#
loop_
_entity_poly.entity_id
_entity_poly.type
_entity_poly.pdbx_seq_one_letter_code
_entity_poly.pdbx_strand_id
1 'polypeptide(L)'
;MATKAARSRPFLIIMDMVKNYDLLEDPGSLGLEVVECKRSAVGCGPTGALVLEGVSLYLVRGGDDDDLERYPRMCVRVSDQAFDLVSAEIDDRTADIWGRNLHMGCRVFSMQGDVMVISLVFIANHDPRPFRAYYLVYDSATTSLFMIPYPATDCLTIGKPCPLPVRRPDDGRYTLAFLNHEPDALCLWSLPPLPDNMKPPALPLPQNDMDPWVAKSRRPTISDRLDVHVVFSSKDYAFWVDLKQGILYCSISDMLNGEEPVDFKYIPLPKECSMPTDIMDAAHVHRNMGLDGDSTIWFVAIEPSENSVRHTNVKVWTLDLTQLMSKKKTKKWQKLREFKMQSIWRLYAFRKKGLPRTEPRFPVWRQERDGGILYMLLPRLNDRHGYLVGIHIGCSTSKMRLLPYRSLSIPWINHPVVLPSDFFTLGDTVV
;
A
#
# COMPACT_ATOMS: atom_id res chain seq x y z
N MET A 1 -5.85 -39.90 -4.63
CA MET A 1 -6.43 -38.62 -5.08
C MET A 1 -5.30 -37.76 -5.60
N ALA A 2 -5.33 -37.38 -6.87
CA ALA A 2 -4.28 -36.53 -7.45
C ALA A 2 -4.35 -35.14 -6.81
N THR A 3 -3.28 -34.75 -6.11
CA THR A 3 -3.08 -33.37 -5.65
C THR A 3 -3.14 -32.46 -6.88
N LYS A 4 -4.22 -31.69 -6.95
CA LYS A 4 -4.43 -30.69 -8.00
C LYS A 4 -3.25 -29.72 -7.90
N ALA A 5 -2.35 -29.73 -8.89
CA ALA A 5 -1.20 -28.85 -8.93
C ALA A 5 -1.68 -27.42 -8.63
N ALA A 6 -1.12 -26.80 -7.59
CA ALA A 6 -1.45 -25.44 -7.20
C ALA A 6 -1.27 -24.55 -8.44
N ARG A 7 -2.36 -23.99 -8.96
CA ARG A 7 -2.29 -23.06 -10.09
C ARG A 7 -1.33 -21.95 -9.70
N SER A 8 -0.24 -21.77 -10.46
CA SER A 8 0.72 -20.70 -10.23
C SER A 8 -0.03 -19.39 -10.03
N ARG A 9 0.20 -18.76 -8.87
CA ARG A 9 -0.41 -17.48 -8.51
C ARG A 9 0.44 -16.41 -9.19
N PRO A 10 -0.09 -15.59 -10.12
CA PRO A 10 0.68 -14.48 -10.66
C PRO A 10 0.84 -13.32 -9.66
N PHE A 11 0.00 -13.28 -8.62
CA PHE A 11 0.04 -12.27 -7.55
C PHE A 11 -0.54 -12.84 -6.25
N LEU A 12 -0.20 -12.18 -5.15
CA LEU A 12 -0.85 -12.32 -3.84
C LEU A 12 -1.80 -11.13 -3.64
N ILE A 13 -2.98 -11.39 -3.10
CA ILE A 13 -3.88 -10.33 -2.64
C ILE A 13 -4.00 -10.48 -1.14
N ILE A 14 -3.58 -9.44 -0.41
CA ILE A 14 -3.74 -9.37 1.04
C ILE A 14 -4.62 -8.17 1.39
N MET A 15 -5.11 -8.15 2.63
CA MET A 15 -5.79 -6.99 3.19
C MET A 15 -4.77 -5.93 3.60
N ASP A 16 -5.15 -4.65 3.53
CA ASP A 16 -4.34 -3.59 4.10
C ASP A 16 -4.28 -3.70 5.63
N MET A 17 -5.36 -4.10 6.29
CA MET A 17 -5.36 -4.44 7.72
C MET A 17 -4.67 -5.79 7.94
N VAL A 18 -3.55 -5.77 8.65
CA VAL A 18 -2.74 -6.95 8.94
C VAL A 18 -3.20 -7.54 10.28
N LYS A 19 -3.50 -8.84 10.30
CA LYS A 19 -4.01 -9.51 11.51
C LYS A 19 -2.91 -9.68 12.56
N ASN A 20 -3.28 -9.50 13.83
CA ASN A 20 -2.46 -9.96 14.95
C ASN A 20 -2.49 -11.50 14.97
N TYR A 21 -1.31 -12.12 14.93
CA TYR A 21 -1.14 -13.57 14.99
C TYR A 21 -1.85 -14.18 16.20
N ASP A 22 -1.75 -13.56 17.38
CA ASP A 22 -2.28 -14.13 18.62
C ASP A 22 -3.81 -14.08 18.70
N LEU A 23 -4.45 -13.41 17.73
CA LEU A 23 -5.91 -13.38 17.57
C LEU A 23 -6.40 -14.33 16.46
N LEU A 24 -5.52 -15.13 15.87
CA LEU A 24 -5.90 -16.16 14.90
C LEU A 24 -6.48 -17.37 15.62
N GLU A 25 -7.59 -17.87 15.10
CA GLU A 25 -8.12 -19.18 15.50
C GLU A 25 -7.21 -20.27 14.90
N ASP A 26 -6.63 -21.11 15.77
CA ASP A 26 -5.82 -22.28 15.41
C ASP A 26 -4.70 -22.01 14.37
N PRO A 27 -3.69 -21.17 14.69
CA PRO A 27 -2.68 -20.74 13.72
C PRO A 27 -1.84 -21.89 13.11
N GLY A 28 -1.64 -23.00 13.83
CA GLY A 28 -0.89 -24.16 13.34
C GLY A 28 -1.55 -24.85 12.12
N SER A 29 -2.89 -24.77 11.99
CA SER A 29 -3.59 -25.39 10.85
C SER A 29 -3.65 -24.52 9.59
N LEU A 30 -3.11 -23.29 9.66
CA LEU A 30 -3.15 -22.31 8.57
C LEU A 30 -1.96 -22.41 7.61
N GLY A 31 -0.93 -23.20 7.93
CA GLY A 31 0.29 -23.31 7.12
C GLY A 31 1.02 -21.97 7.03
N LEU A 32 1.27 -21.36 8.18
CA LEU A 32 1.95 -20.07 8.30
C LEU A 32 3.43 -20.23 7.97
N GLU A 33 3.91 -19.44 7.01
CA GLU A 33 5.32 -19.37 6.64
C GLU A 33 5.92 -18.09 7.23
N VAL A 34 7.11 -18.21 7.84
CA VAL A 34 7.82 -17.06 8.39
C VAL A 34 8.43 -16.27 7.24
N VAL A 35 8.24 -14.96 7.23
CA VAL A 35 8.94 -14.06 6.30
C VAL A 35 10.35 -13.82 6.83
N GLU A 36 11.34 -14.31 6.10
CA GLU A 36 12.74 -14.13 6.43
C GLU A 36 13.19 -12.71 6.10
N CYS A 37 13.82 -12.06 7.07
CA CYS A 37 14.36 -10.72 6.88
C CYS A 37 15.50 -10.42 7.85
N LYS A 38 16.48 -9.65 7.35
CA LYS A 38 17.49 -9.00 8.18
C LYS A 38 16.85 -7.78 8.85
N ARG A 39 16.98 -7.66 10.16
CA ARG A 39 16.26 -6.65 10.94
C ARG A 39 17.19 -5.54 11.42
N SER A 40 16.70 -4.30 11.39
CA SER A 40 17.41 -3.15 11.95
C SER A 40 16.41 -2.10 12.43
N ALA A 41 16.56 -1.64 13.68
CA ALA A 41 15.81 -0.52 14.20
C ALA A 41 16.67 0.74 14.12
N VAL A 42 16.12 1.85 13.62
CA VAL A 42 16.88 3.10 13.52
C VAL A 42 16.08 4.27 14.06
N GLY A 43 16.68 5.02 14.99
CA GLY A 43 16.02 6.13 15.67
C GLY A 43 14.89 5.71 16.62
N CYS A 44 14.75 4.42 16.93
CA CYS A 44 13.67 3.90 17.78
C CYS A 44 14.02 3.79 19.27
N GLY A 45 15.23 4.20 19.67
CA GLY A 45 15.76 4.00 21.02
C GLY A 45 15.96 2.53 21.42
N PRO A 46 16.41 2.27 22.66
CA PRO A 46 16.65 0.91 23.16
C PRO A 46 15.40 0.03 23.18
N THR A 47 14.27 0.58 23.65
CA THR A 47 13.01 -0.18 23.69
C THR A 47 12.55 -0.57 22.29
N GLY A 48 12.65 0.34 21.31
CA GLY A 48 12.30 0.02 19.93
C GLY A 48 13.15 -1.12 19.35
N ALA A 49 14.46 -1.12 19.58
CA ALA A 49 15.31 -2.22 19.12
C ALA A 49 14.85 -3.59 19.67
N LEU A 50 14.52 -3.67 20.96
CA LEU A 50 14.01 -4.88 21.59
C LEU A 50 12.61 -5.27 21.07
N VAL A 51 11.75 -4.29 20.80
CA VAL A 51 10.45 -4.53 20.16
C VAL A 51 10.65 -5.19 18.79
N LEU A 52 11.57 -4.70 17.96
CA LEU A 52 11.84 -5.27 16.65
C LEU A 52 12.38 -6.71 16.72
N GLU A 53 13.19 -7.03 17.73
CA GLU A 53 13.65 -8.41 17.95
C GLU A 53 12.45 -9.35 18.21
N GLY A 54 11.45 -8.88 18.95
CA GLY A 54 10.20 -9.59 19.22
C GLY A 54 9.17 -9.60 18.09
N VAL A 55 9.37 -8.83 17.01
CA VAL A 55 8.45 -8.78 15.86
C VAL A 55 8.70 -9.95 14.91
N SER A 56 7.64 -10.64 14.51
CA SER A 56 7.67 -11.66 13.46
C SER A 56 6.58 -11.44 12.43
N LEU A 57 6.94 -11.58 11.16
CA LEU A 57 6.04 -11.46 10.02
C LEU A 57 5.72 -12.86 9.49
N TYR A 58 4.44 -13.15 9.30
CA TYR A 58 3.95 -14.42 8.78
C TYR A 58 3.14 -14.21 7.51
N LEU A 59 3.23 -15.17 6.60
CA LEU A 59 2.45 -15.20 5.38
C LEU A 59 1.73 -16.54 5.28
N VAL A 60 0.44 -16.49 4.95
CA VAL A 60 -0.28 -17.65 4.45
C VAL A 60 -0.20 -17.59 2.93
N ARG A 61 0.52 -18.53 2.29
CA ARG A 61 0.52 -18.70 0.83
C ARG A 61 -0.39 -19.83 0.36
N GLY A 62 -0.69 -20.78 1.22
CA GLY A 62 -1.50 -21.96 0.90
C GLY A 62 -2.98 -21.64 0.74
N GLY A 63 -3.81 -22.68 0.66
CA GLY A 63 -5.26 -22.56 0.74
C GLY A 63 -6.02 -22.45 -0.59
N ASP A 64 -7.30 -22.82 -0.50
CA ASP A 64 -8.28 -22.48 -1.53
C ASP A 64 -8.59 -20.99 -1.40
N ASP A 65 -8.61 -20.27 -2.52
CA ASP A 65 -8.96 -18.85 -2.52
C ASP A 65 -10.43 -18.65 -2.03
N ASP A 66 -11.23 -19.72 -2.04
CA ASP A 66 -12.61 -19.83 -1.51
C ASP A 66 -12.71 -20.28 -0.03
N ASP A 67 -11.58 -20.56 0.63
CA ASP A 67 -11.55 -20.95 2.04
C ASP A 67 -11.25 -19.73 2.93
N LEU A 68 -12.25 -19.33 3.73
CA LEU A 68 -12.17 -18.19 4.65
C LEU A 68 -11.06 -18.33 5.70
N GLU A 69 -10.62 -19.55 6.02
CA GLU A 69 -9.54 -19.78 6.97
C GLU A 69 -8.18 -19.86 6.29
N ARG A 70 -8.12 -20.25 5.02
CA ARG A 70 -6.85 -20.50 4.31
C ARG A 70 -6.52 -19.50 3.21
N TYR A 71 -7.30 -18.44 3.04
CA TYR A 71 -6.97 -17.40 2.04
C TYR A 71 -5.62 -16.72 2.34
N PRO A 72 -4.87 -16.33 1.29
CA PRO A 72 -3.57 -15.68 1.48
C PRO A 72 -3.68 -14.37 2.26
N ARG A 73 -2.93 -14.27 3.35
CA ARG A 73 -2.95 -13.14 4.27
C ARG A 73 -1.60 -12.93 4.91
N MET A 74 -1.34 -11.70 5.32
CA MET A 74 -0.20 -11.36 6.15
C MET A 74 -0.65 -11.25 7.61
N CYS A 75 0.22 -11.70 8.52
CA CYS A 75 0.02 -11.56 9.95
C CYS A 75 1.30 -11.05 10.61
N VAL A 76 1.15 -10.29 11.69
CA VAL A 76 2.25 -9.80 12.52
C VAL A 76 2.07 -10.38 13.92
N ARG A 77 3.16 -10.85 14.51
CA ARG A 77 3.23 -11.21 15.93
C ARG A 77 4.24 -10.31 16.61
N VAL A 78 3.94 -9.89 17.83
CA VAL A 78 4.89 -9.27 18.75
C VAL A 78 5.00 -10.18 19.97
N SER A 79 6.21 -10.58 20.36
CA SER A 79 6.42 -11.45 21.52
C SER A 79 5.90 -10.82 22.81
N ASP A 80 5.47 -11.65 23.77
CA ASP A 80 5.02 -11.21 25.09
C ASP A 80 6.05 -10.32 25.79
N GLN A 81 7.34 -10.66 25.71
CA GLN A 81 8.42 -9.84 26.26
C GLN A 81 8.45 -8.42 25.67
N ALA A 82 8.22 -8.29 24.37
CA ALA A 82 8.16 -6.98 23.71
C ALA A 82 6.89 -6.20 24.12
N PHE A 83 5.76 -6.87 24.32
CA PHE A 83 4.56 -6.25 24.89
C PHE A 83 4.80 -5.76 26.31
N ASP A 84 5.38 -6.60 27.18
CA ASP A 84 5.69 -6.26 28.57
C ASP A 84 6.63 -5.05 28.64
N LEU A 85 7.64 -4.99 27.76
CA LEU A 85 8.56 -3.85 27.65
C LEU A 85 7.82 -2.55 27.32
N VAL A 86 6.87 -2.57 26.39
CA VAL A 86 6.09 -1.36 26.03
C VAL A 86 5.07 -1.02 27.12
N SER A 87 4.40 -2.03 27.69
CA SER A 87 3.44 -1.87 28.79
C SER A 87 4.09 -1.33 30.07
N ALA A 88 5.37 -1.61 30.29
CA ALA A 88 6.14 -1.07 31.41
C ALA A 88 6.33 0.46 31.33
N GLU A 89 6.28 1.05 30.13
CA GLU A 89 6.44 2.51 29.93
C GLU A 89 5.20 3.31 30.38
N ILE A 90 4.06 2.66 30.61
CA ILE A 90 2.86 3.32 31.17
C ILE A 90 3.17 3.74 32.61
N ASP A 91 2.90 5.00 32.96
CA ASP A 91 3.16 5.50 34.32
C ASP A 91 2.25 4.83 35.36
N ASP A 92 2.75 4.67 36.58
CA ASP A 92 2.05 3.94 37.65
C ASP A 92 0.67 4.52 37.96
N ARG A 93 0.52 5.85 37.89
CA ARG A 93 -0.77 6.50 38.17
C ARG A 93 -1.82 6.13 37.11
N THR A 94 -1.44 6.12 35.83
CA THR A 94 -2.33 5.68 34.76
C THR A 94 -2.61 4.17 34.86
N ALA A 95 -1.58 3.38 35.16
CA ALA A 95 -1.68 1.94 35.34
C ALA A 95 -2.59 1.53 36.51
N ASP A 96 -2.58 2.27 37.62
CA ASP A 96 -3.43 2.00 38.79
C ASP A 96 -4.93 2.16 38.48
N ILE A 97 -5.28 3.05 37.54
CA ILE A 97 -6.67 3.34 37.17
C ILE A 97 -7.15 2.40 36.05
N TRP A 98 -6.32 2.20 35.03
CA TRP A 98 -6.74 1.57 33.77
C TRP A 98 -6.03 0.25 33.46
N GLY A 99 -5.03 -0.13 34.24
CA GLY A 99 -4.13 -1.24 33.96
C GLY A 99 -3.08 -0.92 32.90
N ARG A 100 -2.19 -1.89 32.66
CA ARG A 100 -1.09 -1.80 31.67
C ARG A 100 -1.38 -2.52 30.35
N ASN A 101 -2.65 -2.85 30.11
CA ASN A 101 -3.06 -3.64 28.95
C ASN A 101 -2.97 -2.81 27.66
N LEU A 102 -2.23 -3.33 26.70
CA LEU A 102 -2.09 -2.77 25.35
C LEU A 102 -2.69 -3.74 24.33
N HIS A 103 -3.21 -3.20 23.24
CA HIS A 103 -3.54 -3.96 22.04
C HIS A 103 -2.72 -3.46 20.85
N MET A 104 -2.50 -4.33 19.88
CA MET A 104 -1.73 -4.03 18.68
C MET A 104 -2.63 -3.92 17.45
N GLY A 105 -2.41 -2.88 16.66
CA GLY A 105 -2.95 -2.71 15.32
C GLY A 105 -1.84 -2.63 14.27
N CYS A 106 -2.06 -3.26 13.12
CA CYS A 106 -1.13 -3.22 11.99
C CYS A 106 -1.84 -2.92 10.68
N ARG A 107 -1.23 -2.08 9.83
CA ARG A 107 -1.78 -1.72 8.52
C ARG A 107 -0.69 -1.52 7.47
N VAL A 108 -0.88 -2.09 6.27
CA VAL A 108 -0.11 -1.75 5.07
C VAL A 108 -0.55 -0.39 4.57
N PHE A 109 0.39 0.55 4.46
CA PHE A 109 0.12 1.91 4.03
C PHE A 109 0.45 2.15 2.56
N SER A 110 1.59 1.68 2.12
CA SER A 110 2.08 1.88 0.76
C SER A 110 2.95 0.72 0.31
N MET A 111 3.00 0.54 -1.01
CA MET A 111 3.84 -0.45 -1.66
C MET A 111 4.34 0.14 -2.97
N GLN A 112 5.66 0.10 -3.15
CA GLN A 112 6.34 0.64 -4.30
C GLN A 112 7.43 -0.33 -4.75
N GLY A 113 7.23 -0.94 -5.92
CA GLY A 113 8.15 -1.94 -6.45
C GLY A 113 8.36 -3.06 -5.44
N ASP A 114 9.56 -3.12 -4.90
CA ASP A 114 10.03 -4.14 -3.96
C ASP A 114 9.87 -3.73 -2.48
N VAL A 115 9.32 -2.53 -2.21
CA VAL A 115 9.22 -1.98 -0.85
C VAL A 115 7.79 -1.92 -0.37
N MET A 116 7.54 -2.34 0.86
CA MET A 116 6.25 -2.26 1.53
C MET A 116 6.40 -1.58 2.89
N VAL A 117 5.50 -0.64 3.20
CA VAL A 117 5.46 0.06 4.49
C VAL A 117 4.25 -0.41 5.28
N ILE A 118 4.50 -0.89 6.50
CA ILE A 118 3.49 -1.37 7.46
C ILE A 118 3.59 -0.52 8.72
N SER A 119 2.47 -0.16 9.34
CA SER A 119 2.49 0.37 10.70
C SER A 119 2.37 -0.72 11.75
N LEU A 120 3.03 -0.48 12.87
CA LEU A 120 2.90 -1.23 14.11
C LEU A 120 2.48 -0.24 15.19
N VAL A 121 1.25 -0.35 15.67
CA VAL A 121 0.65 0.60 16.62
C VAL A 121 0.24 -0.15 17.87
N PHE A 122 0.73 0.29 19.02
CA PHE A 122 0.33 -0.13 20.36
C PHE A 122 -0.64 0.90 20.92
N ILE A 123 -1.79 0.46 21.37
CA ILE A 123 -2.89 1.32 21.83
C ILE A 123 -3.30 0.85 23.22
N ALA A 124 -3.44 1.79 24.15
CA ALA A 124 -3.90 1.49 25.50
C ALA A 124 -5.43 1.34 25.53
N ASN A 125 -5.95 0.45 26.39
CA ASN A 125 -7.40 0.19 26.41
C ASN A 125 -8.26 1.40 26.77
N HIS A 126 -7.70 2.40 27.45
CA HIS A 126 -8.42 3.59 27.92
C HIS A 126 -8.28 4.80 27.00
N ASP A 127 -7.38 4.77 26.02
CA ASP A 127 -7.14 5.87 25.09
C ASP A 127 -7.03 5.34 23.66
N PRO A 128 -7.91 5.75 22.73
CA PRO A 128 -7.86 5.29 21.35
C PRO A 128 -6.65 5.83 20.57
N ARG A 129 -5.87 6.77 21.13
CA ARG A 129 -4.66 7.27 20.51
C ARG A 129 -3.53 6.25 20.60
N PRO A 130 -2.62 6.22 19.61
CA PRO A 130 -1.39 5.43 19.70
C PRO A 130 -0.63 5.75 20.99
N PHE A 131 -0.46 4.75 21.86
CA PHE A 131 0.46 4.83 22.99
C PHE A 131 1.89 4.80 22.47
N ARG A 132 2.16 3.87 21.54
CA ARG A 132 3.42 3.80 20.81
C ARG A 132 3.20 3.36 19.39
N ALA A 133 3.98 3.87 18.45
CA ALA A 133 3.87 3.45 17.06
C ALA A 133 5.23 3.42 16.37
N TYR A 134 5.31 2.57 15.35
CA TYR A 134 6.47 2.43 14.48
C TYR A 134 6.01 2.21 13.05
N TYR A 135 6.87 2.54 12.08
CA TYR A 135 6.75 2.00 10.73
C TYR A 135 7.78 0.89 10.52
N LEU A 136 7.32 -0.18 9.89
CA LEU A 136 8.10 -1.29 9.39
C LEU A 136 8.23 -1.13 7.88
N VAL A 137 9.45 -0.96 7.38
CA VAL A 137 9.77 -0.88 5.95
C VAL A 137 10.41 -2.19 5.54
N TYR A 138 9.65 -3.03 4.83
CA TYR A 138 10.13 -4.29 4.28
C TYR A 138 10.58 -4.07 2.83
N ASP A 139 11.83 -4.41 2.53
CA ASP A 139 12.40 -4.41 1.18
C ASP A 139 12.65 -5.86 0.73
N SER A 140 11.86 -6.32 -0.24
CA SER A 140 11.93 -7.67 -0.78
C SER A 140 13.20 -7.92 -1.58
N ALA A 141 13.76 -6.89 -2.23
CA ALA A 141 14.96 -7.04 -3.06
C ALA A 141 16.19 -7.34 -2.20
N THR A 142 16.24 -6.80 -0.98
CA THR A 142 17.35 -7.02 -0.04
C THR A 142 17.00 -7.96 1.10
N THR A 143 15.75 -8.44 1.18
CA THR A 143 15.22 -9.26 2.27
C THR A 143 15.48 -8.60 3.63
N SER A 144 15.15 -7.32 3.75
CA SER A 144 15.41 -6.53 4.95
C SER A 144 14.15 -5.90 5.51
N LEU A 145 14.14 -5.72 6.83
CA LEU A 145 13.07 -5.10 7.60
C LEU A 145 13.67 -4.01 8.48
N PHE A 146 13.34 -2.76 8.15
CA PHE A 146 13.72 -1.61 8.95
C PHE A 146 12.55 -1.18 9.83
N MET A 147 12.83 -0.91 11.10
CA MET A 147 11.88 -0.24 11.98
C MET A 147 12.31 1.20 12.20
N ILE A 148 11.35 2.10 12.10
CA ILE A 148 11.54 3.54 12.27
C ILE A 148 10.48 4.08 13.25
N PRO A 149 10.80 5.10 14.05
CA PRO A 149 9.84 5.70 14.97
C PRO A 149 8.70 6.36 14.19
N TYR A 150 7.49 6.32 14.73
CA TYR A 150 6.41 7.17 14.24
C TYR A 150 6.71 8.65 14.56
N PRO A 151 6.25 9.63 13.74
CA PRO A 151 6.38 11.04 14.10
C PRO A 151 5.65 11.32 15.42
N ALA A 152 6.15 12.29 16.20
CA ALA A 152 5.55 12.68 17.47
C ALA A 152 4.07 13.07 17.31
N THR A 153 3.27 12.81 18.35
CA THR A 153 1.80 12.91 18.36
C THR A 153 1.25 14.29 18.01
N ASP A 154 2.08 15.34 18.11
CA ASP A 154 1.75 16.71 17.76
C ASP A 154 1.77 16.96 16.23
N CYS A 155 2.35 16.05 15.45
CA CYS A 155 2.16 15.97 14.00
C CYS A 155 0.83 15.26 13.70
N LEU A 156 -0.28 15.95 13.98
CA LEU A 156 -1.64 15.48 13.71
C LEU A 156 -1.85 15.30 12.19
N THR A 157 -1.65 14.09 11.69
CA THR A 157 -2.18 13.72 10.37
C THR A 157 -3.69 13.54 10.52
N ILE A 158 -4.47 14.54 10.15
CA ILE A 158 -5.92 14.39 9.95
C ILE A 158 -6.11 13.52 8.69
N GLY A 159 -6.29 12.21 8.87
CA GLY A 159 -6.53 11.27 7.77
C GLY A 159 -5.64 10.03 7.79
N LYS A 160 -5.65 9.25 6.69
CA LYS A 160 -4.79 8.06 6.51
C LYS A 160 -3.40 8.52 6.03
N PRO A 161 -2.35 8.55 6.86
CA PRO A 161 -1.02 8.92 6.39
C PRO A 161 -0.56 7.93 5.34
N CYS A 162 -0.10 8.41 4.19
CA CYS A 162 0.46 7.55 3.14
C CYS A 162 1.98 7.78 3.06
N PRO A 163 2.79 7.11 3.91
CA PRO A 163 4.25 7.15 3.83
C PRO A 163 4.73 6.81 2.43
N LEU A 164 5.50 7.70 1.82
CA LEU A 164 6.24 7.39 0.60
C LEU A 164 7.65 6.91 0.96
N PRO A 165 8.00 5.63 0.76
CA PRO A 165 9.38 5.19 0.82
C PRO A 165 10.14 5.69 -0.41
N VAL A 166 11.19 6.47 -0.18
CA VAL A 166 12.07 6.99 -1.22
C VAL A 166 13.44 6.38 -1.04
N ARG A 167 13.90 5.62 -2.04
CA ARG A 167 15.25 5.07 -2.03
C ARG A 167 16.25 6.18 -2.31
N ARG A 168 17.25 6.32 -1.45
CA ARG A 168 18.31 7.29 -1.60
C ARG A 168 19.34 6.81 -2.62
N PRO A 169 19.75 7.67 -3.58
CA PRO A 169 20.70 7.28 -4.62
C PRO A 169 22.11 6.96 -4.13
N ASP A 170 22.52 7.52 -2.99
CA ASP A 170 23.89 7.52 -2.49
C ASP A 170 24.26 6.24 -1.70
N ASP A 171 23.40 5.84 -0.77
CA ASP A 171 23.63 4.69 0.12
C ASP A 171 22.62 3.56 -0.05
N GLY A 172 21.65 3.73 -0.96
CA GLY A 172 20.58 2.77 -1.22
C GLY A 172 19.57 2.61 -0.07
N ARG A 173 19.66 3.44 0.98
CA ARG A 173 18.76 3.44 2.14
C ARG A 173 17.43 4.13 1.82
N TYR A 174 16.51 4.14 2.78
CA TYR A 174 15.20 4.75 2.61
C TYR A 174 15.04 6.02 3.43
N THR A 175 14.40 7.00 2.80
CA THR A 175 13.76 8.14 3.46
C THR A 175 12.26 7.92 3.40
N LEU A 176 11.54 8.08 4.51
CA LEU A 176 10.09 8.14 4.44
C LEU A 176 9.63 9.59 4.36
N ALA A 177 8.75 9.87 3.40
CA ALA A 177 8.21 11.20 3.15
C ALA A 177 6.69 11.22 3.30
N PHE A 178 6.18 12.25 4.00
CA PHE A 178 4.75 12.44 4.27
C PHE A 178 4.35 13.85 3.91
N LEU A 179 3.18 13.98 3.29
CA LEU A 179 2.49 15.26 3.24
C LEU A 179 1.64 15.38 4.50
N ASN A 180 1.97 16.35 5.35
CA ASN A 180 1.13 16.75 6.46
C ASN A 180 0.17 17.87 6.02
N HIS A 181 -1.05 17.83 6.54
CA HIS A 181 -2.08 18.83 6.23
C HIS A 181 -1.93 20.09 7.07
N GLU A 182 -1.56 19.96 8.35
CA GLU A 182 -1.47 21.07 9.29
C GLU A 182 -0.28 20.83 10.26
N PRO A 183 0.82 21.61 10.16
CA PRO A 183 1.09 22.62 9.15
C PRO A 183 1.29 21.99 7.76
N ASP A 184 1.07 22.80 6.73
CA ASP A 184 1.20 22.40 5.33
C ASP A 184 2.66 22.11 4.97
N ALA A 185 3.13 20.92 5.31
CA ALA A 185 4.54 20.58 5.40
C ALA A 185 4.84 19.19 4.84
N LEU A 186 6.07 19.05 4.36
CA LEU A 186 6.65 17.78 3.96
C LEU A 186 7.49 17.26 5.12
N CYS A 187 7.01 16.23 5.81
CA CYS A 187 7.75 15.59 6.90
C CYS A 187 8.62 14.48 6.32
N LEU A 188 9.91 14.53 6.63
CA LEU A 188 10.93 13.61 6.14
C LEU A 188 11.60 12.93 7.31
N TRP A 189 11.69 11.61 7.24
CA TRP A 189 12.58 10.83 8.10
C TRP A 189 13.68 10.23 7.25
N SER A 190 14.94 10.47 7.62
CA SER A 190 16.09 9.96 6.87
C SER A 190 17.08 9.26 7.79
N LEU A 191 17.62 8.14 7.31
CA LEU A 191 18.76 7.48 7.94
C LEU A 191 20.00 8.38 7.89
N PRO A 192 20.84 8.44 8.94
CA PRO A 192 22.14 9.09 8.85
C PRO A 192 22.99 8.42 7.75
N PRO A 193 23.80 9.20 7.00
CA PRO A 193 24.73 8.64 6.02
C PRO A 193 25.73 7.71 6.71
N LEU A 194 26.14 6.64 6.03
CA LEU A 194 27.26 5.81 6.47
C LEU A 194 28.57 6.61 6.28
N PRO A 195 29.51 6.63 7.25
CA PRO A 195 30.84 7.17 7.00
C PRO A 195 31.54 6.40 5.87
N ASP A 196 32.22 7.11 4.96
CA ASP A 196 32.85 6.58 3.72
C ASP A 196 33.82 5.40 3.93
N ASN A 197 34.30 5.18 5.16
CA ASN A 197 35.30 4.16 5.50
C ASN A 197 34.71 2.87 6.08
N MET A 198 33.39 2.74 6.11
CA MET A 198 32.69 1.57 6.64
C MET A 198 32.13 0.71 5.50
N LYS A 199 32.75 -0.45 5.19
CA LYS A 199 32.02 -1.60 4.58
C LYS A 199 30.74 -1.80 5.38
N PRO A 200 29.56 -2.07 4.78
CA PRO A 200 28.26 -2.01 5.48
C PRO A 200 28.36 -2.78 6.80
N PRO A 201 28.57 -2.09 7.95
CA PRO A 201 28.96 -2.81 9.14
C PRO A 201 27.79 -2.90 10.09
N ALA A 202 27.99 -3.77 11.08
CA ALA A 202 27.13 -3.92 12.24
C ALA A 202 26.47 -2.60 12.65
N LEU A 203 25.14 -2.72 12.73
CA LEU A 203 24.11 -1.84 13.25
C LEU A 203 24.62 -0.56 13.96
N PRO A 204 24.11 0.63 13.62
CA PRO A 204 24.44 1.84 14.35
C PRO A 204 24.03 1.71 15.83
N LEU A 205 24.89 2.17 16.74
CA LEU A 205 24.57 2.33 18.16
C LEU A 205 23.30 3.18 18.33
N PRO A 206 22.51 2.98 19.40
CA PRO A 206 21.34 3.80 19.69
C PRO A 206 21.76 5.26 19.84
N GLN A 207 21.42 6.10 18.86
CA GLN A 207 21.51 7.55 18.96
C GLN A 207 20.35 8.06 19.82
N ASN A 208 20.66 9.04 20.69
CA ASN A 208 19.74 9.71 21.63
C ASN A 208 18.45 10.22 20.98
N ASP A 209 17.43 10.45 21.84
CA ASP A 209 16.06 10.99 21.65
C ASP A 209 15.93 12.34 20.90
N MET A 210 16.71 12.59 19.85
CA MET A 210 16.41 13.67 18.91
C MET A 210 15.30 13.19 17.99
N ASP A 211 14.24 14.00 17.84
CA ASP A 211 13.18 13.74 16.86
C ASP A 211 13.81 13.64 15.46
N PRO A 212 13.87 12.44 14.84
CA PRO A 212 14.56 12.25 13.56
C PRO A 212 13.74 12.77 12.37
N TRP A 213 12.57 13.33 12.64
CA TRP A 213 11.69 13.91 11.65
C TRP A 213 12.05 15.37 11.36
N VAL A 214 12.28 15.67 10.09
CA VAL A 214 12.51 17.02 9.58
C VAL A 214 11.27 17.48 8.84
N ALA A 215 10.67 18.58 9.26
CA ALA A 215 9.57 19.22 8.55
C ALA A 215 10.12 20.30 7.61
N LYS A 216 9.83 20.17 6.30
CA LYS A 216 10.10 21.20 5.30
C LYS A 216 8.81 21.90 4.91
N SER A 217 8.85 23.22 4.80
CA SER A 217 7.76 23.99 4.20
C SER A 217 7.60 23.66 2.71
N ARG A 218 6.36 23.74 2.20
CA ARG A 218 6.06 23.56 0.77
C ARG A 218 5.44 24.82 0.18
N ARG A 219 5.68 25.08 -1.11
CA ARG A 219 4.90 26.11 -1.83
C ARG A 219 3.54 25.52 -2.21
N PRO A 220 2.41 26.06 -1.71
CA PRO A 220 1.11 25.54 -2.08
C PRO A 220 0.86 25.75 -3.57
N THR A 221 0.62 24.66 -4.30
CA THR A 221 0.30 24.71 -5.74
C THR A 221 -1.21 24.95 -5.97
N ILE A 222 -2.06 24.61 -4.99
CA ILE A 222 -3.54 24.70 -5.03
C ILE A 222 -4.08 25.09 -3.64
N SER A 223 -5.27 25.70 -3.60
CA SER A 223 -5.96 26.18 -2.40
C SER A 223 -6.70 25.11 -1.57
N ASP A 224 -6.62 23.82 -1.90
CA ASP A 224 -7.52 22.81 -1.31
C ASP A 224 -6.77 21.68 -0.58
N ARG A 225 -7.43 21.16 0.46
CA ARG A 225 -7.05 19.98 1.23
C ARG A 225 -6.98 18.77 0.29
N LEU A 226 -5.76 18.31 -0.04
CA LEU A 226 -5.54 17.05 -0.76
C LEU A 226 -5.83 15.88 0.17
N ASP A 227 -6.47 14.83 -0.33
CA ASP A 227 -6.62 13.56 0.39
C ASP A 227 -5.75 12.51 -0.31
N VAL A 228 -4.61 12.16 0.28
CA VAL A 228 -3.64 11.27 -0.38
C VAL A 228 -4.12 9.83 -0.26
N HIS A 229 -4.36 9.19 -1.41
CA HIS A 229 -4.80 7.79 -1.47
C HIS A 229 -3.69 6.84 -1.91
N VAL A 230 -2.80 7.31 -2.78
CA VAL A 230 -1.73 6.51 -3.38
C VAL A 230 -0.45 7.34 -3.41
N VAL A 231 0.68 6.68 -3.14
CA VAL A 231 2.01 7.26 -3.24
C VAL A 231 2.94 6.33 -4.00
N PHE A 232 3.83 6.91 -4.80
CA PHE A 232 4.92 6.18 -5.45
C PHE A 232 6.02 7.17 -5.83
N SER A 233 7.23 6.67 -6.04
CA SER A 233 8.32 7.43 -6.64
C SER A 233 8.82 6.75 -7.92
N SER A 234 9.43 7.53 -8.80
CA SER A 234 9.98 7.05 -10.07
C SER A 234 11.13 7.93 -10.48
N LYS A 235 12.31 7.34 -10.70
CA LYS A 235 13.55 8.06 -11.04
C LYS A 235 13.80 9.19 -10.05
N ASP A 236 13.74 10.44 -10.49
CA ASP A 236 14.05 11.64 -9.70
C ASP A 236 12.81 12.30 -9.10
N TYR A 237 11.62 11.68 -9.16
CA TYR A 237 10.37 12.31 -8.74
C TYR A 237 9.59 11.49 -7.71
N ALA A 238 8.98 12.21 -6.77
CA ALA A 238 8.07 11.69 -5.76
C ALA A 238 6.63 12.14 -6.07
N PHE A 239 5.65 11.24 -5.96
CA PHE A 239 4.26 11.49 -6.33
C PHE A 239 3.31 11.15 -5.17
N TRP A 240 2.38 12.07 -4.89
CA TRP A 240 1.26 11.91 -3.99
C TRP A 240 -0.03 12.11 -4.79
N VAL A 241 -0.90 11.10 -4.76
CA VAL A 241 -2.08 11.05 -5.61
C VAL A 241 -3.32 11.19 -4.76
N ASP A 242 -4.11 12.20 -5.09
CA ASP A 242 -5.51 12.29 -4.71
C ASP A 242 -6.36 11.76 -5.86
N LEU A 243 -6.98 10.60 -5.67
CA LEU A 243 -7.81 9.95 -6.69
C LEU A 243 -9.09 10.72 -7.05
N LYS A 244 -9.41 11.80 -6.32
CA LYS A 244 -10.51 12.73 -6.59
C LYS A 244 -10.04 13.91 -7.45
N GLN A 245 -8.82 14.39 -7.24
CA GLN A 245 -8.34 15.66 -7.79
C GLN A 245 -7.22 15.52 -8.82
N GLY A 246 -6.13 14.84 -8.47
CA GLY A 246 -4.91 14.83 -9.29
C GLY A 246 -3.67 14.32 -8.57
N ILE A 247 -2.53 14.66 -9.16
CA ILE A 247 -1.21 14.23 -8.71
C ILE A 247 -0.43 15.47 -8.29
N LEU A 248 0.05 15.46 -7.05
CA LEU A 248 1.06 16.37 -6.56
C LEU A 248 2.43 15.69 -6.64
N TYR A 249 3.45 16.37 -7.15
CA TYR A 249 4.78 15.79 -7.28
C TYR A 249 5.89 16.83 -7.14
N CYS A 250 7.05 16.38 -6.69
CA CYS A 250 8.26 17.20 -6.59
C CYS A 250 9.49 16.38 -6.99
N SER A 251 10.62 17.06 -7.18
CA SER A 251 11.90 16.39 -7.36
C SER A 251 12.35 15.77 -6.04
N ILE A 252 12.83 14.53 -6.07
CA ILE A 252 13.45 13.87 -4.92
C ILE A 252 14.69 14.64 -4.48
N SER A 253 15.49 15.18 -5.41
CA SER A 253 16.66 16.00 -5.06
C SER A 253 16.27 17.21 -4.23
N ASP A 254 15.19 17.89 -4.63
CA ASP A 254 14.74 19.13 -3.99
C ASP A 254 14.10 18.82 -2.64
N MET A 255 13.34 17.73 -2.57
CA MET A 255 12.81 17.21 -1.31
C MET A 255 13.92 16.88 -0.30
N LEU A 256 14.92 16.10 -0.69
CA LEU A 256 15.96 15.62 0.22
C LEU A 256 16.96 16.73 0.55
N ASN A 257 17.54 17.35 -0.47
CA ASN A 257 18.71 18.22 -0.34
C ASN A 257 18.46 19.69 -0.75
N GLY A 258 17.28 19.99 -1.28
CA GLY A 258 16.94 21.34 -1.74
C GLY A 258 16.64 22.31 -0.59
N GLU A 259 16.72 23.59 -0.94
CA GLU A 259 16.30 24.71 -0.10
C GLU A 259 14.78 24.70 0.14
N GLU A 260 14.37 25.28 1.26
CA GLU A 260 12.96 25.50 1.54
C GLU A 260 12.45 26.81 0.93
N PRO A 261 11.19 26.85 0.47
CA PRO A 261 10.20 25.75 0.45
C PRO A 261 10.35 24.82 -0.78
N VAL A 262 9.98 23.54 -0.61
CA VAL A 262 10.01 22.55 -1.69
C VAL A 262 9.00 22.92 -2.79
N ASP A 263 9.45 22.90 -4.06
CA ASP A 263 8.62 23.23 -5.22
C ASP A 263 7.79 22.04 -5.67
N PHE A 264 6.49 22.09 -5.38
CA PHE A 264 5.53 21.08 -5.84
C PHE A 264 4.84 21.52 -7.12
N LYS A 265 4.61 20.54 -8.00
CA LYS A 265 3.88 20.67 -9.24
C LYS A 265 2.63 19.81 -9.17
N TYR A 266 1.61 20.24 -9.91
CA TYR A 266 0.33 19.55 -9.94
C TYR A 266 -0.05 19.09 -11.35
N ILE A 267 -0.71 17.94 -11.42
CA ILE A 267 -1.33 17.38 -12.63
C ILE A 267 -2.79 17.03 -12.31
N PRO A 268 -3.79 17.73 -12.87
CA PRO A 268 -5.18 17.35 -12.66
C PRO A 268 -5.47 15.98 -13.29
N LEU A 269 -6.45 15.26 -12.73
CA LEU A 269 -7.02 14.09 -13.38
C LEU A 269 -7.62 14.45 -14.76
N PRO A 270 -7.80 13.48 -15.67
CA PRO A 270 -8.46 13.74 -16.95
C PRO A 270 -9.85 14.34 -16.74
N LYS A 271 -10.18 15.45 -17.43
CA LYS A 271 -11.46 16.19 -17.27
C LYS A 271 -12.71 15.36 -17.54
N GLU A 272 -12.54 14.29 -18.31
CA GLU A 272 -13.62 13.39 -18.69
C GLU A 272 -14.00 12.40 -17.57
N CYS A 273 -13.31 12.42 -16.42
CA CYS A 273 -13.59 11.55 -15.29
C CYS A 273 -14.50 12.28 -14.29
N SER A 274 -15.80 11.96 -14.28
CA SER A 274 -16.67 12.41 -13.20
C SER A 274 -16.65 11.42 -12.04
N MET A 275 -16.74 11.89 -10.80
CA MET A 275 -17.23 11.09 -9.67
C MET A 275 -18.53 11.73 -9.20
N PRO A 276 -19.56 10.92 -8.93
CA PRO A 276 -20.67 11.34 -8.10
C PRO A 276 -20.16 11.75 -6.70
N THR A 277 -20.69 12.85 -6.16
CA THR A 277 -20.26 13.43 -4.86
C THR A 277 -20.45 12.45 -3.70
N ASP A 278 -21.49 11.61 -3.77
CA ASP A 278 -21.85 10.56 -2.81
C ASP A 278 -20.85 9.40 -2.74
N ILE A 279 -19.96 9.26 -3.72
CA ILE A 279 -18.96 8.18 -3.79
C ILE A 279 -17.54 8.73 -3.53
N MET A 280 -17.39 10.04 -3.32
CA MET A 280 -16.09 10.67 -3.13
C MET A 280 -15.30 10.10 -1.93
N ASP A 281 -15.96 9.70 -0.86
CA ASP A 281 -15.30 9.12 0.32
C ASP A 281 -14.77 7.69 0.07
N ALA A 282 -15.24 7.04 -1.00
CA ALA A 282 -14.82 5.70 -1.41
C ALA A 282 -14.05 5.70 -2.74
N ALA A 283 -13.38 6.81 -3.09
CA ALA A 283 -12.72 6.96 -4.39
C ALA A 283 -11.77 5.80 -4.75
N HIS A 284 -11.06 5.24 -3.78
CA HIS A 284 -10.16 4.08 -3.93
C HIS A 284 -10.86 2.77 -4.35
N VAL A 285 -12.18 2.66 -4.16
CA VAL A 285 -12.98 1.50 -4.61
C VAL A 285 -13.16 1.54 -6.13
N HIS A 286 -13.29 2.74 -6.71
CA HIS A 286 -13.63 2.93 -8.12
C HIS A 286 -12.45 3.41 -8.95
N ARG A 287 -11.45 3.98 -8.31
CA ARG A 287 -10.29 4.57 -8.95
C ARG A 287 -9.03 4.01 -8.36
N ASN A 288 -8.02 3.88 -9.21
CA ASN A 288 -6.69 3.57 -8.75
C ASN A 288 -5.67 4.12 -9.73
N MET A 289 -4.46 4.34 -9.23
CA MET A 289 -3.34 4.85 -9.99
C MET A 289 -2.10 4.08 -9.58
N GLY A 290 -1.14 3.98 -10.49
CA GLY A 290 0.15 3.43 -10.15
C GLY A 290 1.15 3.65 -11.26
N LEU A 291 2.30 3.01 -11.10
CA LEU A 291 3.39 3.07 -12.04
C LEU A 291 3.47 1.76 -12.81
N ASP A 292 3.82 1.86 -14.09
CA ASP A 292 4.24 0.76 -14.93
C ASP A 292 5.69 1.00 -15.37
N GLY A 293 6.58 0.10 -14.94
CA GLY A 293 8.03 0.31 -15.01
C GLY A 293 8.44 1.61 -14.31
N ASP A 294 9.31 2.39 -14.96
CA ASP A 294 9.83 3.68 -14.43
C ASP A 294 9.45 4.88 -15.33
N SER A 295 8.45 4.73 -16.20
CA SER A 295 8.18 5.72 -17.26
C SER A 295 6.73 6.01 -17.51
N THR A 296 5.79 5.23 -16.98
CA THR A 296 4.37 5.45 -17.30
C THR A 296 3.52 5.34 -16.05
N ILE A 297 2.80 6.42 -15.75
CA ILE A 297 1.73 6.40 -14.75
C ILE A 297 0.47 5.91 -15.45
N TRP A 298 -0.20 4.93 -14.87
CA TRP A 298 -1.52 4.50 -15.31
C TRP A 298 -2.58 4.98 -14.33
N PHE A 299 -3.76 5.30 -14.85
CA PHE A 299 -4.94 5.67 -14.05
C PHE A 299 -6.14 4.91 -14.58
N VAL A 300 -6.91 4.29 -13.69
CA VAL A 300 -8.16 3.62 -14.04
C VAL A 300 -9.29 4.23 -13.24
N ALA A 301 -10.39 4.56 -13.91
CA ALA A 301 -11.62 4.98 -13.27
C ALA A 301 -12.78 4.09 -13.70
N ILE A 302 -13.50 3.60 -12.70
CA ILE A 302 -14.81 2.98 -12.81
C ILE A 302 -15.82 4.09 -12.51
N GLU A 303 -16.73 4.35 -13.44
CA GLU A 303 -17.79 5.34 -13.31
C GLU A 303 -19.12 4.59 -13.21
N PRO A 304 -19.63 4.38 -11.99
CA PRO A 304 -20.96 3.81 -11.77
C PRO A 304 -22.02 4.60 -12.54
N SER A 305 -23.02 3.88 -13.06
CA SER A 305 -24.20 4.52 -13.65
C SER A 305 -25.36 4.44 -12.66
N GLU A 306 -25.95 5.59 -12.34
CA GLU A 306 -27.11 5.72 -11.44
C GLU A 306 -28.29 4.84 -11.88
N ASN A 307 -28.50 4.69 -13.20
CA ASN A 307 -29.65 3.98 -13.75
C ASN A 307 -29.43 2.46 -13.83
N SER A 308 -28.19 2.00 -14.02
CA SER A 308 -27.91 0.57 -14.15
C SER A 308 -26.42 0.25 -14.11
N VAL A 309 -26.06 -0.74 -13.29
CA VAL A 309 -24.72 -1.37 -13.28
C VAL A 309 -24.25 -1.88 -14.66
N ARG A 310 -25.17 -2.10 -15.62
CA ARG A 310 -24.83 -2.48 -17.00
C ARG A 310 -24.07 -1.36 -17.73
N HIS A 311 -24.41 -0.12 -17.40
CA HIS A 311 -23.89 1.08 -18.03
C HIS A 311 -22.69 1.66 -17.29
N THR A 312 -22.24 1.03 -16.21
CA THR A 312 -20.97 1.35 -15.55
C THR A 312 -19.85 1.35 -16.58
N ASN A 313 -19.15 2.48 -16.66
CA ASN A 313 -18.13 2.73 -17.63
C ASN A 313 -16.76 2.57 -16.99
N VAL A 314 -15.82 1.95 -17.69
CA VAL A 314 -14.45 1.77 -17.21
C VAL A 314 -13.53 2.43 -18.20
N LYS A 315 -12.73 3.37 -17.71
CA LYS A 315 -11.80 4.17 -18.49
C LYS A 315 -10.38 3.97 -17.97
N VAL A 316 -9.44 3.83 -18.90
CA VAL A 316 -8.02 3.62 -18.62
C VAL A 316 -7.22 4.70 -19.32
N TRP A 317 -6.36 5.38 -18.57
CA TRP A 317 -5.44 6.40 -19.08
C TRP A 317 -4.01 6.07 -18.71
N THR A 318 -3.10 6.63 -19.50
CA THR A 318 -1.68 6.61 -19.23
C THR A 318 -1.11 8.03 -19.32
N LEU A 319 -0.04 8.26 -18.58
CA LEU A 319 0.75 9.49 -18.62
C LEU A 319 2.22 9.10 -18.71
N ASP A 320 2.84 9.47 -19.82
CA ASP A 320 4.25 9.21 -20.08
C ASP A 320 5.13 10.22 -19.31
N LEU A 321 5.89 9.72 -18.35
CA LEU A 321 6.80 10.53 -17.52
C LEU A 321 7.91 11.17 -18.36
N THR A 322 8.33 10.58 -19.49
CA THR A 322 9.33 11.21 -20.36
C THR A 322 8.81 12.50 -20.98
N GLN A 323 7.51 12.58 -21.23
CA GLN A 323 6.85 13.80 -21.70
C GLN A 323 6.68 14.80 -20.57
N LEU A 324 6.43 14.34 -19.34
CA LEU A 324 6.41 15.18 -18.14
C LEU A 324 7.76 15.88 -17.92
N MET A 325 8.86 15.17 -18.17
CA MET A 325 10.24 15.65 -18.03
C MET A 325 10.70 16.55 -19.19
N SER A 326 9.93 16.63 -20.29
CA SER A 326 10.30 17.43 -21.46
C SER A 326 9.81 18.89 -21.34
N LYS A 327 10.73 19.86 -21.42
CA LYS A 327 10.41 21.30 -21.44
C LYS A 327 9.51 21.72 -22.61
N LYS A 328 9.34 20.88 -23.64
CA LYS A 328 8.67 21.23 -24.92
C LYS A 328 7.30 20.58 -25.12
N LYS A 329 6.82 19.72 -24.21
CA LYS A 329 5.54 19.00 -24.39
C LYS A 329 4.53 19.34 -23.32
N THR A 330 3.25 19.32 -23.70
CA THR A 330 2.13 19.53 -22.78
C THR A 330 1.88 18.26 -21.99
N LYS A 331 1.80 18.39 -20.65
CA LYS A 331 1.46 17.32 -19.71
C LYS A 331 0.04 16.86 -19.99
N LYS A 332 -0.14 15.75 -20.71
CA LYS A 332 -1.47 15.29 -21.14
C LYS A 332 -1.64 13.81 -20.91
N TRP A 333 -2.70 13.48 -20.18
CA TRP A 333 -3.24 12.13 -20.10
C TRP A 333 -3.61 11.62 -21.49
N GLN A 334 -3.27 10.37 -21.78
CA GLN A 334 -3.65 9.66 -22.98
C GLN A 334 -4.70 8.61 -22.60
N LYS A 335 -5.90 8.70 -23.19
CA LYS A 335 -6.93 7.67 -22.97
C LYS A 335 -6.55 6.42 -23.76
N LEU A 336 -6.24 5.34 -23.05
CA LEU A 336 -5.89 4.06 -23.64
C LEU A 336 -7.15 3.26 -24.01
N ARG A 337 -8.15 3.27 -23.13
CA ARG A 337 -9.39 2.51 -23.34
C ARG A 337 -10.59 3.11 -22.61
N GLU A 338 -11.77 2.81 -23.14
CA GLU A 338 -13.06 3.05 -22.52
C GLU A 338 -14.03 1.93 -22.94
N PHE A 339 -14.78 1.38 -22.00
CA PHE A 339 -15.80 0.37 -22.27
C PHE A 339 -16.84 0.28 -21.16
N LYS A 340 -18.05 -0.15 -21.53
CA LYS A 340 -19.14 -0.44 -20.58
C LYS A 340 -19.05 -1.89 -20.07
N MET A 341 -19.44 -2.12 -18.82
CA MET A 341 -19.50 -3.45 -18.23
C MET A 341 -20.42 -4.42 -18.98
N GLN A 342 -21.50 -3.91 -19.61
CA GLN A 342 -22.34 -4.71 -20.48
C GLN A 342 -21.56 -5.43 -21.60
N SER A 343 -20.51 -4.80 -22.16
CA SER A 343 -19.69 -5.42 -23.21
C SER A 343 -18.91 -6.60 -22.67
N ILE A 344 -18.37 -6.48 -21.45
CA ILE A 344 -17.66 -7.57 -20.76
C ILE A 344 -18.60 -8.73 -20.46
N TRP A 345 -19.81 -8.43 -19.97
CA TRP A 345 -20.79 -9.47 -19.63
C TRP A 345 -21.35 -10.23 -20.83
N ARG A 346 -21.22 -9.67 -22.03
CA ARG A 346 -21.59 -10.33 -23.29
C ARG A 346 -20.53 -11.31 -23.79
N LEU A 347 -19.29 -11.24 -23.29
CA LEU A 347 -18.24 -12.19 -23.65
C LEU A 347 -18.70 -13.61 -23.36
N TYR A 348 -18.55 -14.51 -24.33
CA TYR A 348 -18.93 -15.91 -24.20
C TYR A 348 -18.26 -16.55 -22.99
N ALA A 349 -16.96 -16.28 -22.78
CA ALA A 349 -16.20 -16.76 -21.63
C ALA A 349 -16.81 -16.29 -20.29
N PHE A 350 -17.27 -15.04 -20.20
CA PHE A 350 -17.90 -14.50 -19.00
C PHE A 350 -19.21 -15.22 -18.69
N ARG A 351 -20.08 -15.38 -19.69
CA ARG A 351 -21.36 -16.08 -19.55
C ARG A 351 -21.19 -17.56 -19.23
N LYS A 352 -20.29 -18.25 -19.94
CA LYS A 352 -19.99 -19.68 -19.75
C LYS A 352 -19.55 -19.98 -18.32
N LYS A 353 -18.93 -19.01 -17.65
CA LYS A 353 -18.39 -19.14 -16.29
C LYS A 353 -19.36 -18.69 -15.20
N GLY A 354 -20.52 -18.15 -15.54
CA GLY A 354 -21.53 -17.74 -14.56
C GLY A 354 -21.08 -16.61 -13.64
N LEU A 355 -20.17 -15.74 -14.10
CA LEU A 355 -19.64 -14.64 -13.30
C LEU A 355 -20.73 -13.61 -12.94
N PRO A 356 -20.66 -12.98 -11.75
CA PRO A 356 -21.66 -12.03 -11.29
C PRO A 356 -21.67 -10.77 -12.15
N ARG A 357 -22.87 -10.26 -12.44
CA ARG A 357 -23.10 -9.03 -13.21
C ARG A 357 -23.24 -7.84 -12.27
N THR A 358 -22.23 -7.62 -11.46
CA THR A 358 -22.17 -6.59 -10.43
C THR A 358 -21.22 -5.47 -10.83
N GLU A 359 -21.28 -4.37 -10.08
CA GLU A 359 -20.35 -3.27 -10.24
C GLU A 359 -18.92 -3.72 -9.88
N PRO A 360 -17.93 -3.52 -10.77
CA PRO A 360 -16.55 -3.85 -10.48
C PRO A 360 -15.96 -2.90 -9.44
N ARG A 361 -14.99 -3.40 -8.66
CA ARG A 361 -14.27 -2.66 -7.62
C ARG A 361 -12.76 -2.88 -7.71
N PHE A 362 -12.00 -1.99 -7.10
CA PHE A 362 -10.54 -2.04 -6.94
C PHE A 362 -9.80 -2.33 -8.24
N PRO A 363 -9.88 -1.41 -9.23
CA PRO A 363 -9.21 -1.62 -10.50
C PRO A 363 -7.69 -1.62 -10.30
N VAL A 364 -7.00 -2.57 -10.93
CA VAL A 364 -5.54 -2.63 -10.96
C VAL A 364 -5.08 -2.91 -12.38
N TRP A 365 -4.28 -2.00 -12.93
CA TRP A 365 -3.72 -2.15 -14.27
C TRP A 365 -2.30 -2.73 -14.20
N ARG A 366 -1.99 -3.63 -15.15
CA ARG A 366 -0.66 -4.16 -15.38
C ARG A 366 -0.37 -4.16 -16.87
N GLN A 367 0.80 -3.70 -17.26
CA GLN A 367 1.28 -3.93 -18.62
C GLN A 367 1.96 -5.30 -18.70
N GLU A 368 1.58 -6.10 -19.69
CA GLU A 368 2.28 -7.33 -20.06
C GLU A 368 2.81 -7.24 -21.50
N ARG A 369 3.64 -8.22 -21.90
CA ARG A 369 4.28 -8.24 -23.22
C ARG A 369 3.29 -8.17 -24.39
N ASP A 370 2.10 -8.78 -24.23
CA ASP A 370 1.09 -8.89 -25.29
C ASP A 370 -0.05 -7.85 -25.19
N GLY A 371 0.07 -6.91 -24.26
CA GLY A 371 -0.94 -5.89 -23.97
C GLY A 371 -1.13 -5.67 -22.48
N GLY A 372 -2.03 -4.75 -22.13
CA GLY A 372 -2.33 -4.49 -20.72
C GLY A 372 -3.46 -5.36 -20.20
N ILE A 373 -3.34 -5.80 -18.96
CA ILE A 373 -4.39 -6.50 -18.24
C ILE A 373 -4.96 -5.59 -17.17
N LEU A 374 -6.28 -5.45 -17.19
CA LEU A 374 -7.02 -4.83 -16.11
C LEU A 374 -7.62 -5.91 -15.21
N TYR A 375 -7.20 -5.90 -13.96
CA TYR A 375 -7.80 -6.70 -12.89
C TYR A 375 -8.88 -5.88 -12.19
N MET A 376 -10.02 -6.51 -11.92
CA MET A 376 -11.11 -5.92 -11.15
C MET A 376 -11.76 -6.99 -10.29
N LEU A 377 -12.32 -6.57 -9.16
CA LEU A 377 -13.10 -7.42 -8.28
C LEU A 377 -14.59 -7.32 -8.62
N LEU A 378 -15.25 -8.46 -8.81
CA LEU A 378 -16.70 -8.55 -8.99
C LEU A 378 -17.34 -9.16 -7.75
N PRO A 379 -17.96 -8.37 -6.86
CA PRO A 379 -18.60 -8.89 -5.66
C PRO A 379 -19.82 -9.76 -6.03
N ARG A 380 -20.10 -10.80 -5.24
CA ARG A 380 -21.41 -11.48 -5.29
C ARG A 380 -22.40 -10.71 -4.43
N LEU A 381 -23.60 -10.45 -4.96
CA LEU A 381 -24.66 -9.81 -4.19
C LEU A 381 -25.04 -10.78 -3.05
N ASN A 382 -24.85 -10.34 -1.80
CA ASN A 382 -25.19 -11.03 -0.55
C ASN A 382 -24.19 -12.05 0.02
N ASP A 383 -23.06 -12.32 -0.64
CA ASP A 383 -22.02 -13.21 -0.10
C ASP A 383 -20.75 -12.42 0.29
N ARG A 384 -20.02 -12.92 1.29
CA ARG A 384 -18.62 -12.49 1.60
C ARG A 384 -17.62 -13.02 0.56
N HIS A 385 -18.01 -13.06 -0.72
CA HIS A 385 -17.25 -13.67 -1.80
C HIS A 385 -17.33 -12.80 -3.05
N GLY A 386 -16.29 -12.86 -3.88
CA GLY A 386 -16.28 -12.19 -5.17
C GLY A 386 -15.29 -12.85 -6.10
N TYR A 387 -15.25 -12.37 -7.34
CA TYR A 387 -14.34 -12.89 -8.34
C TYR A 387 -13.37 -11.81 -8.77
N LEU A 388 -12.08 -12.08 -8.63
CA LEU A 388 -11.09 -11.29 -9.31
C LEU A 388 -11.01 -11.74 -10.76
N VAL A 389 -11.31 -10.81 -11.67
CA VAL A 389 -11.31 -11.04 -13.10
C VAL A 389 -10.17 -10.26 -13.74
N GLY A 390 -9.35 -10.95 -14.51
CA GLY A 390 -8.39 -10.32 -15.42
C GLY A 390 -9.04 -10.14 -16.79
N ILE A 391 -8.93 -8.93 -17.35
CA ILE A 391 -9.40 -8.61 -18.69
C ILE A 391 -8.20 -8.14 -19.50
N HIS A 392 -7.87 -8.88 -20.54
CA HIS A 392 -6.85 -8.45 -21.49
C HIS A 392 -7.41 -7.32 -22.36
N ILE A 393 -6.84 -6.13 -22.20
CA ILE A 393 -7.19 -4.90 -22.92
C ILE A 393 -6.24 -4.75 -24.12
N GLY A 394 -6.24 -5.74 -25.01
CA GLY A 394 -5.58 -5.72 -26.32
C GLY A 394 -6.51 -5.19 -27.40
N CYS A 395 -6.01 -4.39 -28.35
CA CYS A 395 -6.75 -3.48 -29.24
C CYS A 395 -8.15 -3.90 -29.75
N SER A 396 -9.09 -2.94 -29.68
CA SER A 396 -10.55 -2.98 -29.96
C SER A 396 -11.39 -3.80 -28.95
N THR A 397 -12.60 -3.32 -28.65
CA THR A 397 -13.54 -3.99 -27.70
C THR A 397 -13.89 -5.41 -28.13
N SER A 398 -13.87 -5.69 -29.44
CA SER A 398 -14.06 -7.01 -30.03
C SER A 398 -12.91 -8.00 -29.77
N LYS A 399 -11.73 -7.54 -29.34
CA LYS A 399 -10.59 -8.40 -28.97
C LYS A 399 -10.36 -8.49 -27.46
N MET A 400 -11.23 -7.89 -26.65
CA MET A 400 -11.18 -8.08 -25.20
C MET A 400 -11.36 -9.55 -24.87
N ARG A 401 -10.43 -10.10 -24.08
CA ARG A 401 -10.46 -11.49 -23.66
C ARG A 401 -10.52 -11.54 -22.15
N LEU A 402 -11.49 -12.30 -21.64
CA LEU A 402 -11.51 -12.68 -20.24
C LEU A 402 -10.37 -13.66 -20.01
N LEU A 403 -9.44 -13.29 -19.14
CA LEU A 403 -8.38 -14.16 -18.67
C LEU A 403 -8.91 -15.08 -17.57
N PRO A 404 -8.13 -16.10 -17.13
CA PRO A 404 -8.52 -16.90 -15.98
C PRO A 404 -8.92 -16.00 -14.80
N TYR A 405 -10.10 -16.27 -14.25
CA TYR A 405 -10.61 -15.59 -13.07
C TYR A 405 -10.36 -16.45 -11.84
N ARG A 406 -10.33 -15.81 -10.67
CA ARG A 406 -10.21 -16.46 -9.38
C ARG A 406 -11.43 -16.10 -8.54
N SER A 407 -12.00 -17.10 -7.89
CA SER A 407 -12.95 -16.87 -6.82
C SER A 407 -12.15 -16.50 -5.58
N LEU A 408 -12.62 -15.52 -4.82
CA LEU A 408 -11.98 -15.03 -3.61
C LEU A 408 -13.05 -15.01 -2.52
N SER A 409 -12.76 -15.57 -1.35
CA SER A 409 -13.43 -15.21 -0.12
C SER A 409 -12.95 -13.83 0.28
N ILE A 410 -13.90 -12.89 0.34
CA ILE A 410 -13.68 -11.48 0.57
C ILE A 410 -14.31 -11.14 1.91
N PRO A 411 -13.62 -11.40 3.03
CA PRO A 411 -14.02 -10.78 4.28
C PRO A 411 -13.59 -9.31 4.18
N TRP A 412 -14.45 -8.48 3.59
CA TRP A 412 -14.40 -7.01 3.68
C TRP A 412 -13.08 -6.36 3.25
N ILE A 413 -12.65 -6.64 2.03
CA ILE A 413 -11.60 -5.84 1.39
C ILE A 413 -12.17 -4.43 1.19
N ASN A 414 -11.89 -3.53 2.14
CA ASN A 414 -12.05 -2.10 1.94
C ASN A 414 -10.87 -1.56 1.10
N HIS A 415 -9.69 -2.17 1.20
CA HIS A 415 -8.51 -1.84 0.40
C HIS A 415 -7.63 -3.08 0.14
N PRO A 416 -7.66 -3.69 -1.06
CA PRO A 416 -6.78 -4.81 -1.37
C PRO A 416 -5.37 -4.30 -1.65
N VAL A 417 -4.38 -5.04 -1.17
CA VAL A 417 -2.98 -4.86 -1.56
C VAL A 417 -2.60 -6.01 -2.50
N VAL A 418 -2.19 -5.67 -3.72
CA VAL A 418 -1.83 -6.63 -4.77
C VAL A 418 -0.32 -6.72 -4.92
N LEU A 419 0.27 -7.85 -4.53
CA LEU A 419 1.72 -8.06 -4.50
C LEU A 419 2.15 -9.08 -5.57
N PRO A 420 3.39 -8.99 -6.10
CA PRO A 420 4.01 -10.10 -6.82
C PRO A 420 3.97 -11.40 -6.01
N SER A 421 3.85 -12.55 -6.68
CA SER A 421 3.76 -13.85 -5.99
C SER A 421 5.03 -14.28 -5.26
N ASP A 422 6.15 -13.67 -5.62
CA ASP A 422 7.51 -13.87 -5.12
C ASP A 422 7.99 -12.69 -4.27
N PHE A 423 7.07 -11.80 -3.85
CA PHE A 423 7.41 -10.61 -3.08
C PHE A 423 8.06 -10.92 -1.72
N PHE A 424 7.78 -12.07 -1.12
CA PHE A 424 8.35 -12.45 0.17
C PHE A 424 9.38 -13.57 0.00
N THR A 425 10.52 -13.41 0.67
CA THR A 425 11.42 -14.53 0.94
C THR A 425 10.96 -15.23 2.21
N LEU A 426 10.83 -16.54 2.14
CA LEU A 426 10.16 -17.34 3.17
C LEU A 426 11.11 -18.38 3.73
N GLY A 427 11.05 -18.54 5.04
CA GLY A 427 11.74 -19.57 5.77
C GLY A 427 10.87 -20.80 5.99
N ASP A 428 11.26 -21.62 6.95
CA ASP A 428 10.56 -22.86 7.29
C ASP A 428 9.10 -22.60 7.67
N THR A 429 8.22 -23.53 7.27
CA THR A 429 6.80 -23.50 7.64
C THR A 429 6.67 -23.77 9.14
N VAL A 430 5.92 -22.92 9.84
CA VAL A 430 5.53 -23.20 11.22
C VAL A 430 4.45 -24.26 11.21
N VAL A 431 4.76 -25.44 11.75
CA VAL A 431 3.84 -26.59 11.87
C VAL A 431 3.06 -26.49 13.17
#